data_AF-A0A524N1H1-F1
#
_entry.id   AF-A0A524N1H1-F1
#
_cell.length_a   1.000
_cell.length_b   1.000
_cell.length_c   1.000
_cell.angle_alpha   90.00
_cell.angle_beta   90.00
_cell.angle_gamma   90.00
#
_symmetry.space_group_name_H-M   'P 1'
#
loop_
_entity.id
_entity.type
_entity.pdbx_description
1 polymer ?
#
loop_
_entity_poly.entity_id
_entity_poly.type
_entity_poly.pdbx_seq_one_letter_code
_entity_poly.pdbx_strand_id
1 'polypeptide(L)'
;MTDDADPKDDTDVSEEATGRPSATKGETGNIIDDLHPEYQGQEPVGREKVKTFAKNAGTWFRKVFGSLFSGLKAVFSDPLICVRKLDGLLEWTRASFSAEWFDIMSRWAVKSGHVGLVTSAVVGLLFVITVAVRTTTLAPIFGGLGFILLLIVVQYTAEKFINAGVTLINSSPSVLTSRAFLQCIALIAEVGGLLFLIRCIVVAFKLKILAPFWMGLGTAVLCDSIAFVAIHPALANTSISERASAGEEAIGILSFFVKTFMRLVPIAFGTGVVVGVLALLGATLKLMVSSGTGLSAGIGQSMASVQIIIWSALLPLVAYVSFAVFCLLVDLLRAVLSLNKNGR
;
A
#
# COMPACT_ATOMS: atom_id res chain seq x y z
N MET A 1 -44.66 -28.19 -74.01
CA MET A 1 -45.26 -29.43 -74.51
C MET A 1 -44.76 -30.51 -73.57
N THR A 2 -45.70 -31.08 -72.81
CA THR A 2 -45.63 -32.28 -71.94
C THR A 2 -44.60 -32.26 -70.80
N ASP A 3 -45.02 -32.10 -69.54
CA ASP A 3 -45.65 -33.13 -68.67
C ASP A 3 -44.77 -34.37 -68.50
N ASP A 4 -44.29 -34.59 -67.27
CA ASP A 4 -44.47 -35.87 -66.60
C ASP A 4 -44.39 -35.73 -65.07
N ALA A 5 -45.36 -36.40 -64.45
CA ALA A 5 -45.80 -36.45 -63.05
C ALA A 5 -44.95 -37.47 -62.23
N ASP A 6 -44.58 -37.21 -60.96
CA ASP A 6 -45.28 -37.59 -59.69
C ASP A 6 -44.95 -39.05 -59.23
N PRO A 7 -45.20 -39.54 -57.98
CA PRO A 7 -45.25 -38.98 -56.62
C PRO A 7 -44.50 -39.83 -55.53
N LYS A 8 -44.63 -39.37 -54.27
CA LYS A 8 -44.66 -40.10 -52.96
C LYS A 8 -43.35 -40.26 -52.18
N ASP A 9 -43.28 -39.57 -51.03
CA ASP A 9 -43.31 -40.30 -49.76
C ASP A 9 -43.91 -39.43 -48.66
N ASP A 10 -44.92 -40.01 -47.99
CA ASP A 10 -45.67 -39.44 -46.88
C ASP A 10 -44.96 -39.84 -45.59
N THR A 11 -44.58 -38.88 -44.75
CA THR A 11 -44.41 -39.15 -43.31
C THR A 11 -45.00 -38.01 -42.49
N ASP A 12 -46.23 -38.26 -42.05
CA ASP A 12 -46.85 -37.69 -40.86
C ASP A 12 -45.93 -37.86 -39.64
N VAL A 13 -45.55 -36.74 -39.00
CA VAL A 13 -45.35 -36.69 -37.55
C VAL A 13 -45.82 -35.34 -37.03
N SER A 14 -47.06 -35.36 -36.55
CA SER A 14 -47.53 -34.83 -35.26
C SER A 14 -47.03 -33.46 -34.79
N GLU A 15 -47.97 -32.52 -34.82
CA GLU A 15 -48.22 -31.49 -33.80
C GLU A 15 -47.61 -31.79 -32.41
N GLU A 16 -46.68 -30.94 -31.97
CA GLU A 16 -46.45 -30.72 -30.55
C GLU A 16 -46.31 -29.22 -30.25
N ALA A 17 -47.35 -28.73 -29.57
CA ALA A 17 -47.40 -27.62 -28.62
C ALA A 17 -46.43 -26.44 -28.81
N THR A 18 -47.01 -25.35 -29.29
CA THR A 18 -46.53 -23.97 -29.18
C THR A 18 -46.46 -23.51 -27.71
N GLY A 19 -45.39 -23.90 -27.01
CA GLY A 19 -44.96 -23.28 -25.77
C GLY A 19 -44.12 -22.04 -26.05
N ARG A 20 -44.73 -20.85 -26.01
CA ARG A 20 -44.01 -19.55 -26.01
C ARG A 20 -43.09 -19.48 -24.78
N PRO A 21 -41.76 -19.37 -24.91
CA PRO A 21 -40.95 -18.82 -23.85
C PRO A 21 -41.18 -17.31 -23.85
N SER A 22 -41.84 -16.84 -22.79
CA SER A 22 -41.85 -15.43 -22.41
C SER A 22 -40.42 -14.91 -22.39
N ALA A 23 -40.13 -13.93 -23.24
CA ALA A 23 -38.92 -13.13 -23.19
C ALA A 23 -38.84 -12.44 -21.83
N THR A 24 -38.17 -13.09 -20.89
CA THR A 24 -37.65 -12.46 -19.68
C THR A 24 -36.65 -11.42 -20.16
N LYS A 25 -37.00 -10.14 -19.98
CA LYS A 25 -36.10 -9.01 -20.07
C LYS A 25 -34.79 -9.41 -19.41
N GLY A 26 -33.74 -9.52 -20.21
CA GLY A 26 -32.40 -9.76 -19.73
C GLY A 26 -32.04 -8.65 -18.75
N GLU A 27 -32.02 -9.01 -17.47
CA GLU A 27 -31.17 -8.40 -16.49
C GLU A 27 -29.74 -8.52 -17.04
N THR A 28 -29.32 -7.48 -17.75
CA THR A 28 -27.92 -7.10 -17.81
C THR A 28 -27.59 -6.61 -16.42
N GLY A 29 -27.41 -7.57 -15.51
CA GLY A 29 -26.88 -7.35 -14.19
C GLY A 29 -25.55 -6.63 -14.37
N ASN A 30 -25.48 -5.42 -13.84
CA ASN A 30 -24.23 -4.73 -13.62
C ASN A 30 -23.36 -5.63 -12.74
N ILE A 31 -22.45 -6.38 -13.36
CA ILE A 31 -21.40 -7.16 -12.67
C ILE A 31 -20.46 -6.22 -11.86
N ILE A 32 -20.65 -4.91 -11.98
CA ILE A 32 -19.95 -3.89 -11.18
C ILE A 32 -20.73 -3.50 -9.91
N ASP A 33 -22.04 -3.76 -9.80
CA ASP A 33 -22.83 -3.37 -8.62
C ASP A 33 -22.84 -4.43 -7.51
N ASP A 34 -22.45 -5.68 -7.79
CA ASP A 34 -22.34 -6.77 -6.80
C ASP A 34 -20.97 -6.87 -6.10
N LEU A 35 -20.04 -5.95 -6.40
CA LEU A 35 -18.77 -5.85 -5.68
C LEU A 35 -18.91 -4.89 -4.48
N HIS A 36 -19.33 -5.48 -3.35
CA HIS A 36 -19.30 -4.94 -1.97
C HIS A 36 -20.38 -3.92 -1.57
N PRO A 37 -21.51 -4.36 -0.99
CA PRO A 37 -22.44 -3.48 -0.27
C PRO A 37 -21.84 -2.81 0.99
N GLU A 38 -20.63 -3.21 1.41
CA GLU A 38 -19.94 -2.68 2.59
C GLU A 38 -19.43 -1.23 2.44
N TYR A 39 -19.47 -0.66 1.23
CA TYR A 39 -18.97 0.71 0.95
C TYR A 39 -20.04 1.73 0.56
N GLN A 40 -21.30 1.35 0.39
CA GLN A 40 -22.37 2.26 -0.07
C GLN A 40 -22.96 3.17 1.03
N GLY A 41 -22.48 3.10 2.28
CA GLY A 41 -23.04 3.87 3.41
C GLY A 41 -22.12 4.91 4.06
N GLN A 42 -20.89 5.11 3.60
CA GLN A 42 -19.98 6.07 4.22
C GLN A 42 -20.12 7.44 3.57
N GLU A 43 -20.72 8.39 4.31
CA GLU A 43 -20.74 9.80 3.91
C GLU A 43 -19.32 10.27 3.55
N PRO A 44 -19.14 11.03 2.45
CA PRO A 44 -17.85 11.57 2.09
C PRO A 44 -17.33 12.40 3.26
N VAL A 45 -16.26 11.92 3.92
CA VAL A 45 -15.59 12.62 5.02
C VAL A 45 -15.42 14.07 4.62
N GLY A 46 -16.23 14.93 5.24
CA GLY A 46 -16.52 16.25 4.72
C GLY A 46 -15.23 17.04 4.55
N ARG A 47 -15.03 17.65 3.36
CA ARG A 47 -13.92 18.58 3.08
C ARG A 47 -13.71 19.62 4.20
N GLU A 48 -14.75 19.90 4.96
CA GLU A 48 -14.73 20.76 6.14
C GLU A 48 -13.86 20.22 7.28
N LYS A 49 -13.92 18.93 7.62
CA LYS A 49 -13.05 18.31 8.64
C LYS A 49 -11.57 18.44 8.28
N VAL A 50 -11.24 18.27 6.99
CA VAL A 50 -9.87 18.41 6.47
C VAL A 50 -9.35 19.85 6.62
N LYS A 51 -10.18 20.85 6.30
CA LYS A 51 -9.80 22.27 6.41
C LYS A 51 -9.59 22.70 7.86
N THR A 52 -10.49 22.29 8.75
CA THR A 52 -10.40 22.60 10.19
C THR A 52 -9.15 21.96 10.81
N PHE A 53 -8.82 20.73 10.40
CA PHE A 53 -7.60 20.05 10.81
C PHE A 53 -6.33 20.80 10.38
N ALA A 54 -6.21 21.16 9.10
CA ALA A 54 -5.02 21.86 8.58
C ALA A 54 -4.74 23.19 9.31
N LYS A 55 -5.80 23.94 9.65
CA LYS A 55 -5.70 25.19 10.42
C LYS A 55 -5.21 24.94 11.85
N ASN A 56 -5.79 23.95 12.54
CA ASN A 56 -5.45 23.63 13.92
C ASN A 56 -4.03 23.06 14.07
N ALA A 57 -3.61 22.21 13.11
CA ALA A 57 -2.27 21.63 13.07
C ALA A 57 -1.18 22.71 12.99
N GLY A 58 -1.36 23.72 12.13
CA GLY A 58 -0.38 24.82 11.99
C GLY A 58 -0.20 25.66 13.26
N THR A 59 -1.30 26.00 13.93
CA THR A 59 -1.25 26.76 15.20
C THR A 59 -0.61 25.97 16.32
N TRP A 60 -0.91 24.68 16.41
CA TRP A 60 -0.35 23.82 17.45
C TRP A 60 1.14 23.54 17.20
N PHE A 61 1.54 23.28 15.94
CA PHE A 61 2.93 23.00 15.58
C PHE A 61 3.84 24.14 16.00
N ARG A 62 3.46 25.40 15.72
CA ARG A 62 4.20 26.58 16.22
C ARG A 62 4.32 26.62 17.74
N LYS A 63 3.24 26.29 18.46
CA LYS A 63 3.21 26.31 19.93
C LYS A 63 4.13 25.25 20.53
N VAL A 64 4.11 24.03 19.98
CA VAL A 64 4.92 22.92 20.49
C VAL A 64 6.38 23.04 20.09
N PHE A 65 6.69 23.36 18.84
CA PHE A 65 8.08 23.60 18.44
C PHE A 65 8.68 24.80 19.19
N GLY A 66 7.91 25.88 19.35
CA GLY A 66 8.33 27.03 20.15
C GLY A 66 8.58 26.67 21.62
N SER A 67 7.73 25.84 22.22
CA SER A 67 7.88 25.35 23.61
C SER A 67 9.03 24.36 23.80
N LEU A 68 9.30 23.52 22.80
CA LEU A 68 10.45 22.59 22.78
C LEU A 68 11.76 23.37 22.74
N PHE A 69 11.89 24.35 21.84
CA PHE A 69 13.12 25.12 21.68
C PHE A 69 13.39 26.07 22.86
N SER A 70 12.35 26.72 23.40
CA SER A 70 12.48 27.59 24.58
C SER A 70 12.78 26.81 25.87
N GLY A 71 12.42 25.52 25.93
CA GLY A 71 12.66 24.66 27.09
C GLY A 71 14.08 24.12 27.23
N LEU A 72 14.97 24.31 26.25
CA LEU A 72 16.30 23.69 26.23
C LEU A 72 17.16 24.04 27.46
N LYS A 73 16.96 25.24 28.05
CA LYS A 73 17.63 25.65 29.30
C LYS A 73 17.05 24.98 30.56
N ALA A 74 15.76 24.65 30.55
CA ALA A 74 15.07 24.00 31.67
C ALA A 74 15.31 22.47 31.72
N VAL A 75 15.75 21.87 30.60
CA VAL A 75 16.12 20.44 30.52
C VAL A 75 17.24 20.07 31.51
N PHE A 76 18.11 21.01 31.87
CA PHE A 76 19.19 20.76 32.83
C PHE A 76 18.71 20.70 34.29
N SER A 77 17.48 21.11 34.61
CA SER A 77 16.98 21.21 35.99
C SER A 77 16.06 20.07 36.42
N ASP A 78 15.36 19.40 35.49
CA ASP A 78 14.53 18.21 35.76
C ASP A 78 14.78 17.17 34.65
N PRO A 79 15.49 16.06 34.94
CA PRO A 79 15.84 15.07 33.92
C PRO A 79 14.62 14.37 33.31
N LEU A 80 13.45 14.42 33.97
CA LEU A 80 12.21 13.82 33.48
C LEU A 80 11.31 14.79 32.70
N ILE A 81 11.67 16.07 32.61
CA ILE A 81 10.86 17.06 31.90
C ILE A 81 10.72 16.73 30.41
N CYS A 82 11.77 16.16 29.82
CA CYS A 82 11.76 15.70 28.43
C CYS A 82 10.77 14.55 28.23
N VAL A 83 10.74 13.57 29.15
CA VAL A 83 9.83 12.42 29.06
C VAL A 83 8.37 12.90 29.12
N ARG A 84 8.02 13.76 30.08
CA ARG A 84 6.65 14.31 30.18
C ARG A 84 6.23 15.11 28.95
N LYS A 85 7.15 15.87 28.35
CA LYS A 85 6.87 16.61 27.11
C LYS A 85 6.67 15.67 25.92
N LEU A 86 7.43 14.59 25.83
CA LEU A 86 7.28 13.56 24.79
C LEU A 86 5.97 12.79 24.95
N ASP A 87 5.58 12.45 26.18
CA ASP A 87 4.28 11.82 26.44
C ASP A 87 3.13 12.74 26.01
N GLY A 88 3.19 14.02 26.38
CA GLY A 88 2.20 15.02 25.94
C GLY A 88 2.17 15.21 24.41
N LEU A 89 3.32 15.09 23.75
CA LEU A 89 3.42 15.11 22.29
C LEU A 89 2.72 13.90 21.66
N LEU A 90 3.01 12.68 22.15
CA LEU A 90 2.43 11.44 21.66
C LEU A 90 0.92 11.37 21.91
N GLU A 91 0.44 11.86 23.07
CA GLU A 91 -0.99 11.94 23.36
C GLU A 91 -1.70 12.93 22.44
N TRP A 92 -1.08 14.08 22.17
CA TRP A 92 -1.63 15.01 21.19
C TRP A 92 -1.67 14.39 19.78
N THR A 93 -0.61 13.69 19.36
CA THR A 93 -0.57 13.02 18.06
C THR A 93 -1.70 12.01 17.97
N ARG A 94 -1.88 11.18 19.00
CA ARG A 94 -3.00 10.22 19.10
C ARG A 94 -4.37 10.89 18.98
N ALA A 95 -4.56 12.04 19.61
CA ALA A 95 -5.83 12.77 19.58
C ALA A 95 -6.08 13.46 18.23
N SER A 96 -5.01 13.90 17.57
CA SER A 96 -5.08 14.63 16.30
C SER A 96 -5.27 13.71 15.11
N PHE A 97 -4.67 12.53 15.16
CA PHE A 97 -4.64 11.59 14.05
C PHE A 97 -5.43 10.33 14.40
N SER A 98 -6.74 10.32 14.14
CA SER A 98 -7.56 9.14 14.37
C SER A 98 -7.17 7.97 13.46
N ALA A 99 -7.47 6.72 13.88
CA ALA A 99 -7.28 5.52 13.06
C ALA A 99 -7.94 5.63 11.66
N GLU A 100 -9.07 6.34 11.57
CA GLU A 100 -9.78 6.63 10.31
C GLU A 100 -8.90 7.36 9.29
N TRP A 101 -8.03 8.26 9.73
CA TRP A 101 -7.11 8.97 8.83
C TRP A 101 -6.15 8.02 8.12
N PHE A 102 -5.62 7.04 8.85
CA PHE A 102 -4.75 6.04 8.26
C PHE A 102 -5.48 5.25 7.17
N ASP A 103 -6.74 4.89 7.40
CA ASP A 103 -7.55 4.15 6.45
C ASP A 103 -7.86 4.99 5.20
N ILE A 104 -8.13 6.28 5.37
CA ILE A 104 -8.29 7.22 4.25
C ILE A 104 -7.00 7.29 3.43
N MET A 105 -5.84 7.48 4.07
CA MET A 105 -4.55 7.54 3.41
C MET A 105 -4.23 6.23 2.67
N SER A 106 -4.48 5.10 3.30
CA SER A 106 -4.31 3.77 2.73
C SER A 106 -5.17 3.59 1.48
N ARG A 107 -6.48 3.91 1.53
CA ARG A 107 -7.38 3.85 0.37
C ARG A 107 -6.93 4.76 -0.77
N TRP A 108 -6.50 5.99 -0.44
CA TRP A 108 -5.94 6.91 -1.43
C TRP A 108 -4.67 6.35 -2.08
N ALA A 109 -3.79 5.74 -1.29
CA ALA A 109 -2.58 5.11 -1.79
C ALA A 109 -2.91 3.95 -2.74
N VAL A 110 -3.82 3.04 -2.37
CA VAL A 110 -4.27 1.94 -3.25
C VAL A 110 -4.80 2.48 -4.58
N LYS A 111 -5.72 3.45 -4.52
CA LYS A 111 -6.28 4.08 -5.72
C LYS A 111 -5.20 4.71 -6.59
N SER A 112 -4.26 5.44 -5.97
CA SER A 112 -3.14 6.06 -6.69
C SER A 112 -2.21 5.02 -7.32
N GLY A 113 -2.00 3.87 -6.66
CA GLY A 113 -1.21 2.77 -7.18
C GLY A 113 -1.84 2.16 -8.43
N HIS A 114 -3.14 1.86 -8.41
CA HIS A 114 -3.82 1.32 -9.60
C HIS A 114 -3.85 2.31 -10.77
N VAL A 115 -4.14 3.60 -10.51
CA VAL A 115 -4.06 4.65 -11.54
C VAL A 115 -2.62 4.79 -12.05
N GLY A 116 -1.63 4.67 -11.16
CA GLY A 116 -0.22 4.68 -11.48
C GLY A 116 0.18 3.51 -12.39
N LEU A 117 -0.33 2.29 -12.15
CA LEU A 117 -0.05 1.14 -13.02
C LEU A 117 -0.59 1.34 -14.44
N VAL A 118 -1.82 1.84 -14.58
CA VAL A 118 -2.38 2.18 -15.90
C VAL A 118 -1.54 3.27 -16.60
N THR A 119 -1.15 4.30 -15.85
CA THR A 119 -0.28 5.36 -16.37
C THR A 119 1.08 4.80 -16.79
N SER A 120 1.63 3.85 -16.03
CA SER A 120 2.91 3.21 -16.32
C SER A 120 2.88 2.39 -17.61
N ALA A 121 1.74 1.79 -17.98
CA ALA A 121 1.59 1.10 -19.24
C ALA A 121 1.75 2.05 -20.43
N VAL A 122 1.13 3.24 -20.35
CA VAL A 122 1.24 4.29 -21.38
C VAL A 122 2.66 4.83 -21.46
N VAL A 123 3.25 5.20 -20.31
CA VAL A 123 4.63 5.73 -20.28
C VAL A 123 5.65 4.66 -20.69
N GLY A 124 5.45 3.40 -20.30
CA GLY A 124 6.27 2.27 -20.71
C GLY A 124 6.22 2.01 -22.21
N LEU A 125 5.05 2.17 -22.84
CA LEU A 125 4.91 2.10 -24.29
C LEU A 125 5.70 3.21 -25.00
N LEU A 126 5.57 4.45 -24.52
CA LEU A 126 6.36 5.58 -25.03
C LEU A 126 7.86 5.32 -24.89
N PHE A 127 8.29 4.76 -23.76
CA PHE A 127 9.66 4.37 -23.52
C PHE A 127 10.17 3.37 -24.57
N VAL A 128 9.47 2.24 -24.78
CA VAL A 128 9.95 1.21 -25.71
C VAL A 128 9.94 1.68 -27.17
N ILE A 129 8.98 2.53 -27.56
CA ILE A 129 8.95 3.15 -28.88
C ILE A 129 10.17 4.05 -29.05
N THR A 130 10.47 4.88 -28.05
CA THR A 130 11.63 5.77 -28.09
C THR A 130 12.92 4.94 -28.21
N VAL A 131 13.07 3.86 -27.45
CA VAL A 131 14.23 2.96 -27.57
C VAL A 131 14.30 2.35 -28.97
N ALA A 132 13.20 1.78 -29.48
CA ALA A 132 13.17 1.13 -30.80
C ALA A 132 13.59 2.07 -31.94
N VAL A 133 13.10 3.32 -31.92
CA VAL A 133 13.49 4.35 -32.89
C VAL A 133 14.96 4.71 -32.74
N ARG A 134 15.46 4.85 -31.52
CA ARG A 134 16.85 5.25 -31.24
C ARG A 134 17.87 4.15 -31.54
N THR A 135 17.48 2.88 -31.39
CA THR A 135 18.36 1.72 -31.66
C THR A 135 18.15 1.14 -33.05
N THR A 136 17.18 1.63 -33.83
CA THR A 136 16.81 1.09 -35.15
C THR A 136 16.42 -0.40 -35.12
N THR A 137 15.91 -0.89 -33.99
CA THR A 137 15.50 -2.29 -33.79
C THR A 137 14.06 -2.38 -33.29
N LEU A 138 13.28 -3.34 -33.80
CA LEU A 138 11.89 -3.55 -33.37
C LEU A 138 11.77 -4.39 -32.08
N ALA A 139 12.85 -5.06 -31.65
CA ALA A 139 12.85 -5.94 -30.49
C ALA A 139 12.27 -5.31 -29.18
N PRO A 140 12.55 -4.04 -28.84
CA PRO A 140 11.99 -3.41 -27.64
C PRO A 140 10.46 -3.34 -27.63
N ILE A 141 9.81 -3.28 -28.80
CA ILE A 141 8.35 -3.18 -28.91
C ILE A 141 7.68 -4.43 -28.34
N PHE A 142 8.20 -5.63 -28.64
CA PHE A 142 7.70 -6.88 -28.06
C PHE A 142 7.88 -6.92 -26.54
N GLY A 143 9.00 -6.38 -26.04
CA GLY A 143 9.21 -6.22 -24.60
C GLY A 143 8.18 -5.29 -23.95
N GLY A 144 7.79 -4.21 -24.62
CA GLY A 144 6.74 -3.30 -24.15
C GLY A 144 5.35 -3.93 -24.11
N LEU A 145 5.00 -4.73 -25.12
CA LEU A 145 3.75 -5.50 -25.11
C LEU A 145 3.71 -6.49 -23.94
N GLY A 146 4.82 -7.21 -23.72
CA GLY A 146 4.98 -8.08 -22.55
C GLY A 146 4.86 -7.33 -21.22
N PHE A 147 5.42 -6.13 -21.13
CA PHE A 147 5.31 -5.27 -19.94
C PHE A 147 3.86 -4.84 -19.66
N ILE A 148 3.09 -4.46 -20.68
CA ILE A 148 1.67 -4.11 -20.52
C ILE A 148 0.87 -5.31 -19.99
N LEU A 149 1.08 -6.49 -20.57
CA LEU A 149 0.41 -7.72 -20.11
C LEU A 149 0.79 -8.04 -18.67
N LEU A 150 2.06 -7.91 -18.32
CA LEU A 150 2.55 -8.10 -16.95
C LEU A 150 1.87 -7.13 -15.97
N LEU A 151 1.74 -5.85 -16.33
CA LEU A 151 1.09 -4.86 -15.47
C LEU A 151 -0.39 -5.20 -15.21
N ILE A 152 -1.11 -5.73 -16.19
CA ILE A 152 -2.51 -6.18 -16.00
C ILE A 152 -2.56 -7.30 -14.95
N VAL A 153 -1.68 -8.30 -15.08
CA VAL A 153 -1.63 -9.43 -14.13
C VAL A 153 -1.28 -8.93 -12.73
N VAL A 154 -0.22 -8.13 -12.60
CA VAL A 154 0.23 -7.65 -11.28
C VAL A 154 -0.78 -6.67 -10.67
N GLN A 155 -1.47 -5.86 -11.47
CA GLN A 155 -2.55 -5.00 -10.99
C GLN A 155 -3.70 -5.80 -10.38
N TYR A 156 -4.12 -6.88 -11.04
CA TYR A 156 -5.14 -7.80 -10.52
C TYR A 156 -4.67 -8.47 -9.23
N THR A 157 -3.41 -8.95 -9.21
CA THR A 157 -2.79 -9.55 -8.02
C THR A 157 -2.77 -8.57 -6.85
N ALA A 158 -2.33 -7.32 -7.06
CA ALA A 158 -2.26 -6.31 -6.01
C ALA A 158 -3.62 -6.07 -5.35
N GLU A 159 -4.69 -5.90 -6.14
CA GLU A 159 -6.06 -5.69 -5.65
C GLU A 159 -6.52 -6.86 -4.77
N LYS A 160 -6.35 -8.10 -5.23
CA LYS A 160 -6.79 -9.29 -4.49
C LYS A 160 -6.02 -9.46 -3.18
N PHE A 161 -4.70 -9.27 -3.19
CA PHE A 161 -3.87 -9.49 -2.01
C PHE A 161 -3.91 -8.36 -0.98
N ILE A 162 -4.17 -7.12 -1.39
CA ILE A 162 -4.45 -6.01 -0.45
C ILE A 162 -5.69 -6.35 0.38
N ASN A 163 -6.79 -6.73 -0.27
CA ASN A 163 -8.04 -7.08 0.41
C ASN A 163 -7.89 -8.33 1.28
N ALA A 164 -7.24 -9.39 0.76
CA ALA A 164 -6.95 -10.59 1.53
C ALA A 164 -6.07 -10.31 2.77
N GLY A 165 -5.12 -9.39 2.65
CA GLY A 165 -4.26 -8.96 3.76
C GLY A 165 -5.04 -8.31 4.90
N VAL A 166 -6.04 -7.47 4.59
CA VAL A 166 -6.92 -6.88 5.61
C VAL A 166 -7.70 -7.96 6.35
N THR A 167 -8.30 -8.89 5.62
CA THR A 167 -9.03 -10.03 6.21
C THR A 167 -8.12 -10.86 7.11
N LEU A 168 -6.88 -11.10 6.69
CA LEU A 168 -5.92 -11.92 7.43
C LEU A 168 -5.38 -11.24 8.71
N ILE A 169 -5.21 -9.91 8.69
CA ILE A 169 -4.93 -9.13 9.92
C ILE A 169 -6.10 -9.25 10.90
N ASN A 170 -7.33 -9.13 10.41
CA ASN A 170 -8.54 -9.14 11.22
C ASN A 170 -8.84 -10.53 11.81
N SER A 171 -8.49 -11.61 11.11
CA SER A 171 -8.67 -12.98 11.60
C SER A 171 -7.63 -13.42 12.65
N SER A 172 -6.56 -12.65 12.83
CA SER A 172 -5.42 -13.04 13.65
C SER A 172 -5.22 -12.09 14.84
N PRO A 173 -6.06 -12.05 15.89
CA PRO A 173 -5.90 -11.11 17.00
C PRO A 173 -4.60 -11.33 17.78
N SER A 174 -3.98 -10.25 18.25
CA SER A 174 -2.83 -10.30 19.17
C SER A 174 -3.05 -9.42 20.40
N VAL A 175 -2.38 -9.78 21.49
CA VAL A 175 -2.47 -9.09 22.77
C VAL A 175 -1.08 -8.62 23.17
N LEU A 176 -0.99 -7.40 23.68
CA LEU A 176 0.19 -6.83 24.31
C LEU A 176 -0.18 -6.36 25.72
N THR A 177 0.77 -6.34 26.64
CA THR A 177 0.61 -5.84 28.00
C THR A 177 1.19 -4.46 28.14
N SER A 178 2.32 -4.18 27.49
CA SER A 178 3.00 -2.90 27.64
C SER A 178 2.58 -1.86 26.61
N ARG A 179 1.79 -0.87 27.03
CA ARG A 179 1.55 0.36 26.24
C ARG A 179 2.84 1.17 26.04
N ALA A 180 3.72 1.15 27.04
CA ALA A 180 4.99 1.88 27.01
C ALA A 180 5.89 1.38 25.87
N PHE A 181 5.90 0.07 25.58
CA PHE A 181 6.63 -0.49 24.46
C PHE A 181 6.22 0.16 23.13
N LEU A 182 4.91 0.25 22.86
CA LEU A 182 4.39 0.87 21.65
C LEU A 182 4.73 2.37 21.55
N GLN A 183 4.66 3.10 22.67
CA GLN A 183 5.06 4.51 22.72
C GLN A 183 6.55 4.70 22.39
N CYS A 184 7.41 3.83 22.91
CA CYS A 184 8.84 3.83 22.59
C CYS A 184 9.10 3.55 21.10
N ILE A 185 8.42 2.55 20.51
CA ILE A 185 8.54 2.26 19.08
C ILE A 185 8.10 3.45 18.23
N ALA A 186 6.97 4.09 18.58
CA ALA A 186 6.51 5.29 17.88
C ALA A 186 7.57 6.40 17.92
N LEU A 187 8.12 6.68 19.10
CA LEU A 187 9.15 7.69 19.25
C LEU A 187 10.44 7.36 18.48
N ILE A 188 10.92 6.11 18.55
CA ILE A 188 12.13 5.66 17.85
C ILE A 188 11.93 5.76 16.33
N ALA A 189 10.76 5.36 15.83
CA ALA A 189 10.44 5.44 14.41
C ALA A 189 10.44 6.90 13.93
N GLU A 190 9.72 7.79 14.61
CA GLU A 190 9.67 9.24 14.28
C GLU A 190 11.07 9.88 14.29
N VAL A 191 11.82 9.70 15.38
CA VAL A 191 13.17 10.28 15.51
C VAL A 191 14.12 9.69 14.47
N GLY A 192 14.07 8.38 14.26
CA GLY A 192 14.88 7.68 13.25
C GLY A 192 14.59 8.16 11.83
N GLY A 193 13.31 8.27 11.47
CA GLY A 193 12.85 8.77 10.18
C GLY A 193 13.31 10.20 9.92
N LEU A 194 13.13 11.09 10.90
CA LEU A 194 13.54 12.48 10.81
C LEU A 194 15.07 12.64 10.65
N LEU A 195 15.86 11.94 11.46
CA LEU A 195 17.33 11.98 11.37
C LEU A 195 17.82 11.43 10.02
N PHE A 196 17.20 10.36 9.53
CA PHE A 196 17.53 9.79 8.23
C PHE A 196 17.20 10.75 7.07
N LEU A 197 16.06 11.44 7.14
CA LEU A 197 15.67 12.47 6.17
C LEU A 197 16.68 13.63 6.16
N ILE A 198 17.06 14.16 7.33
CA ILE A 198 18.07 15.23 7.44
C ILE A 198 19.39 14.79 6.79
N ARG A 199 19.85 13.57 7.08
CA ARG A 199 21.06 13.01 6.45
C ARG A 199 20.92 12.96 4.92
N CYS A 200 19.79 12.49 4.42
CA CYS A 200 19.53 12.40 2.99
C CYS A 200 19.49 13.77 2.29
N ILE A 201 18.93 14.79 2.94
CA ILE A 201 18.95 16.18 2.46
C ILE A 201 20.40 16.68 2.32
N VAL A 202 21.23 16.47 3.35
CA VAL A 202 22.65 16.86 3.32
C VAL A 202 23.39 16.17 2.17
N VAL A 203 23.15 14.86 1.97
CA VAL A 203 23.76 14.10 0.86
C VAL A 203 23.27 14.62 -0.50
N ALA A 204 21.97 14.92 -0.64
CA ALA A 204 21.40 15.47 -1.88
C ALA A 204 22.07 16.81 -2.27
N PHE A 205 22.27 17.71 -1.30
CA PHE A 205 22.97 18.98 -1.55
C PHE A 205 24.44 18.78 -1.92
N LYS A 206 25.16 17.89 -1.22
CA LYS A 206 26.59 17.62 -1.50
C LYS A 206 26.80 17.03 -2.89
N LEU A 207 25.95 16.10 -3.29
CA LEU A 207 26.07 15.39 -4.57
C LEU A 207 25.36 16.11 -5.73
N LYS A 208 24.59 17.17 -5.46
CA LYS A 208 23.75 17.89 -6.44
C LYS A 208 22.80 16.96 -7.22
N ILE A 209 22.34 15.89 -6.58
CA ILE A 209 21.36 14.94 -7.14
C ILE A 209 20.16 14.85 -6.19
N LEU A 210 18.95 14.80 -6.76
CA LEU A 210 17.71 14.81 -5.97
C LEU A 210 17.30 13.41 -5.47
N ALA A 211 17.89 12.34 -6.00
CA ALA A 211 17.54 10.96 -5.64
C ALA A 211 17.64 10.65 -4.13
N PRO A 212 18.70 11.06 -3.40
CA PRO A 212 18.80 10.83 -1.96
C PRO A 212 17.67 11.52 -1.18
N PHE A 213 17.23 12.71 -1.60
CA PHE A 213 16.11 13.41 -0.96
C PHE A 213 14.82 12.59 -1.02
N TRP A 214 14.46 12.07 -2.20
CA TRP A 214 13.27 11.24 -2.37
C TRP A 214 13.33 9.94 -1.56
N MET A 215 14.51 9.32 -1.47
CA MET A 215 14.74 8.16 -0.62
C MET A 215 14.51 8.50 0.86
N GLY A 216 15.11 9.59 1.34
CA GLY A 216 14.91 10.06 2.72
C GLY A 216 13.45 10.37 3.03
N LEU A 217 12.75 11.01 2.10
CA LEU A 217 11.33 11.33 2.25
C LEU A 217 10.46 10.07 2.31
N GLY A 218 10.71 9.10 1.43
CA GLY A 218 10.00 7.82 1.44
C GLY A 218 10.22 7.05 2.76
N THR A 219 11.46 7.01 3.25
CA THR A 219 11.78 6.38 4.55
C THR A 219 11.13 7.11 5.72
N ALA A 220 11.12 8.44 5.73
CA ALA A 220 10.45 9.22 6.77
C ALA A 220 8.94 8.90 6.79
N VAL A 221 8.26 8.93 5.64
CA VAL A 221 6.83 8.57 5.56
C VAL A 221 6.56 7.15 6.06
N LEU A 222 7.46 6.20 5.77
CA LEU A 222 7.34 4.83 6.28
C LEU A 222 7.47 4.79 7.80
N CYS A 223 8.47 5.48 8.35
CA CYS A 223 8.68 5.61 9.79
C CYS A 223 7.48 6.27 10.50
N ASP A 224 6.96 7.37 9.96
CA ASP A 224 5.77 8.05 10.48
C ASP A 224 4.56 7.10 10.48
N SER A 225 4.43 6.28 9.43
CA SER A 225 3.35 5.31 9.32
C SER A 225 3.49 4.16 10.34
N ILE A 226 4.72 3.70 10.64
CA ILE A 226 4.99 2.75 11.73
C ILE A 226 4.60 3.38 13.06
N ALA A 227 5.01 4.63 13.30
CA ALA A 227 4.68 5.34 14.52
C ALA A 227 3.17 5.52 14.69
N PHE A 228 2.46 5.82 13.60
CA PHE A 228 1.01 5.91 13.58
C PHE A 228 0.35 4.60 14.05
N VAL A 229 0.75 3.47 13.47
CA VAL A 229 0.20 2.15 13.84
C VAL A 229 0.55 1.79 15.29
N ALA A 230 1.75 2.16 15.77
CA ALA A 230 2.13 1.97 17.16
C ALA A 230 1.31 2.83 18.14
N ILE A 231 0.93 4.04 17.77
CA ILE A 231 0.05 4.90 18.57
C ILE A 231 -1.39 4.36 18.60
N HIS A 232 -1.81 3.69 17.51
CA HIS A 232 -3.14 3.09 17.31
C HIS A 232 -3.07 1.57 17.04
N PRO A 233 -2.70 0.74 18.03
CA PRO A 233 -2.46 -0.70 17.83
C PRO A 233 -3.70 -1.48 17.34
N ALA A 234 -4.90 -0.91 17.53
CA ALA A 234 -6.14 -1.45 16.95
C ALA A 234 -6.10 -1.58 15.42
N LEU A 235 -5.33 -0.73 14.73
CA LEU A 235 -5.11 -0.84 13.26
C LEU A 235 -4.41 -2.15 12.87
N ALA A 236 -3.62 -2.72 13.78
CA ALA A 236 -2.96 -3.99 13.63
C ALA A 236 -3.69 -5.11 14.41
N ASN A 237 -4.99 -4.96 14.67
CA ASN A 237 -5.80 -5.92 15.43
C ASN A 237 -5.08 -6.40 16.72
N THR A 238 -4.51 -5.44 17.44
CA THR A 238 -3.73 -5.66 18.66
C THR A 238 -4.39 -4.94 19.83
N SER A 239 -4.77 -5.69 20.86
CA SER A 239 -5.38 -5.16 22.09
C SER A 239 -4.37 -5.10 23.23
N ILE A 240 -4.62 -4.22 24.20
CA ILE A 240 -3.78 -4.09 25.39
C ILE A 240 -4.48 -4.81 26.56
N SER A 241 -3.82 -5.79 27.19
CA SER A 241 -4.33 -6.55 28.33
C SER A 241 -3.26 -6.78 29.39
N GLU A 242 -3.61 -6.60 30.66
CA GLU A 242 -2.68 -6.70 31.80
C GLU A 242 -2.31 -8.14 32.19
N ARG A 243 -2.94 -9.15 31.57
CA ARG A 243 -2.86 -10.56 32.01
C ARG A 243 -2.03 -11.48 31.11
N ALA A 244 -1.20 -10.95 30.22
CA ALA A 244 -0.38 -11.80 29.37
C ALA A 244 0.86 -12.32 30.10
N SER A 245 1.19 -13.60 29.88
CA SER A 245 2.48 -14.15 30.27
C SER A 245 3.61 -13.54 29.44
N ALA A 246 4.85 -13.60 29.92
CA ALA A 246 6.01 -13.07 29.18
C ALA A 246 6.18 -13.70 27.77
N GLY A 247 5.80 -14.98 27.61
CA GLY A 247 5.81 -15.65 26.31
C GLY A 247 4.72 -15.12 25.36
N GLU A 248 3.52 -14.86 25.89
CA GLU A 248 2.44 -14.25 25.12
C GLU A 248 2.77 -12.80 24.72
N GLU A 249 3.44 -12.03 25.59
CA GLU A 249 3.94 -10.69 25.27
C GLU A 249 4.94 -10.72 24.12
N ALA A 250 5.91 -11.64 24.16
CA ALA A 250 6.90 -11.78 23.09
C ALA A 250 6.25 -12.11 21.73
N ILE A 251 5.28 -13.04 21.72
CA ILE A 251 4.49 -13.37 20.54
C ILE A 251 3.66 -12.17 20.07
N GLY A 252 3.07 -11.42 21.01
CA GLY A 252 2.33 -10.19 20.75
C GLY A 252 3.18 -9.13 20.06
N ILE A 253 4.42 -8.92 20.54
CA ILE A 253 5.37 -7.95 19.95
C ILE A 253 5.71 -8.34 18.52
N LEU A 254 6.06 -9.62 18.31
CA LEU A 254 6.40 -10.12 16.99
C LEU A 254 5.23 -10.03 16.01
N SER A 255 4.03 -10.40 16.46
CA SER A 255 2.78 -10.28 15.68
C SER A 255 2.48 -8.83 15.33
N PHE A 256 2.68 -7.90 16.27
CA PHE A 256 2.46 -6.48 16.06
C PHE A 256 3.35 -5.93 14.94
N PHE A 257 4.64 -6.26 14.91
CA PHE A 257 5.54 -5.79 13.83
C PHE A 257 5.12 -6.31 12.46
N VAL A 258 4.85 -7.61 12.36
CA VAL A 258 4.51 -8.24 11.08
C VAL A 258 3.17 -7.72 10.54
N LYS A 259 2.18 -7.51 11.43
CA LYS A 259 0.92 -6.86 11.07
C LYS A 259 1.08 -5.38 10.73
N THR A 260 1.97 -4.68 11.42
CA THR A 260 2.30 -3.29 11.10
C THR A 260 2.83 -3.22 9.68
N PHE A 261 3.79 -4.06 9.30
CA PHE A 261 4.28 -4.11 7.92
C PHE A 261 3.16 -4.41 6.92
N MET A 262 2.29 -5.39 7.19
CA MET A 262 1.11 -5.65 6.35
C MET A 262 0.18 -4.44 6.23
N ARG A 263 0.02 -3.66 7.30
CA ARG A 263 -0.82 -2.46 7.28
C ARG A 263 -0.22 -1.32 6.46
N LEU A 264 1.11 -1.32 6.28
CA LEU A 264 1.85 -0.35 5.48
C LEU A 264 1.92 -0.71 3.99
N VAL A 265 1.69 -1.97 3.64
CA VAL A 265 1.73 -2.47 2.25
C VAL A 265 0.91 -1.61 1.27
N PRO A 266 -0.34 -1.20 1.56
CA PRO A 266 -1.11 -0.38 0.62
C PRO A 266 -0.47 0.98 0.36
N ILE A 267 0.13 1.58 1.38
CA ILE A 267 0.84 2.86 1.29
C ILE A 267 2.11 2.70 0.45
N ALA A 268 2.91 1.67 0.75
CA ALA A 268 4.14 1.37 0.02
C ALA A 268 3.87 1.00 -1.45
N PHE A 269 2.81 0.24 -1.73
CA PHE A 269 2.32 -0.05 -3.07
C PHE A 269 1.99 1.23 -3.83
N GLY A 270 1.09 2.07 -3.29
CA GLY A 270 0.65 3.30 -3.96
C GLY A 270 1.80 4.27 -4.21
N THR A 271 2.57 4.57 -3.17
CA THR A 271 3.70 5.51 -3.25
C THR A 271 4.81 4.99 -4.16
N GLY A 272 5.17 3.72 -4.05
CA GLY A 272 6.22 3.09 -4.86
C GLY A 272 5.89 3.10 -6.35
N VAL A 273 4.64 2.79 -6.72
CA VAL A 273 4.18 2.86 -8.11
C VAL A 273 4.21 4.30 -8.62
N VAL A 274 3.69 5.27 -7.86
CA VAL A 274 3.70 6.70 -8.27
C VAL A 274 5.13 7.20 -8.49
N VAL A 275 6.04 6.92 -7.55
CA VAL A 275 7.46 7.29 -7.69
C VAL A 275 8.08 6.62 -8.91
N GLY A 276 7.81 5.33 -9.12
CA GLY A 276 8.30 4.59 -10.28
C GLY A 276 7.80 5.15 -11.61
N VAL A 277 6.53 5.55 -11.70
CA VAL A 277 5.94 6.19 -12.90
C VAL A 277 6.62 7.53 -13.19
N LEU A 278 6.77 8.38 -12.17
CA LEU A 278 7.41 9.68 -12.33
C LEU A 278 8.89 9.54 -12.74
N ALA A 279 9.59 8.57 -12.15
CA ALA A 279 10.97 8.25 -12.50
C ALA A 279 11.08 7.70 -13.93
N LEU A 280 10.15 6.84 -14.36
CA LEU A 280 10.10 6.30 -15.72
C LEU A 280 9.82 7.40 -16.75
N LEU A 281 8.87 8.29 -16.46
CA LEU A 281 8.55 9.43 -17.31
C LEU A 281 9.76 10.36 -17.46
N GLY A 282 10.40 10.75 -16.35
CA GLY A 282 11.60 11.58 -16.37
C GLY A 282 12.75 10.95 -17.15
N ALA A 283 12.99 9.64 -16.96
CA ALA A 283 14.02 8.91 -17.70
C ALA A 283 13.71 8.83 -19.20
N THR A 284 12.44 8.63 -19.57
CA THR A 284 11.98 8.57 -20.96
C THR A 284 12.17 9.91 -21.66
N LEU A 285 11.78 11.02 -21.02
CA LEU A 285 11.98 12.37 -21.56
C LEU A 285 13.47 12.69 -21.74
N LYS A 286 14.31 12.30 -20.78
CA LYS A 286 15.76 12.45 -20.89
C LYS A 286 16.33 11.65 -22.06
N LEU A 287 15.80 10.45 -22.30
CA LEU A 287 16.22 9.56 -23.39
C LEU A 287 15.96 10.19 -24.77
N MET A 288 14.87 10.94 -24.93
CA MET A 288 14.53 11.63 -26.19
C MET A 288 15.56 12.67 -26.62
N VAL A 289 16.23 13.32 -25.66
CA VAL A 289 17.19 14.41 -25.93
C VAL A 289 18.65 13.92 -25.85
N SER A 290 18.89 12.77 -25.21
CA SER A 290 20.25 12.26 -24.96
C SER A 290 20.84 11.51 -26.16
N SER A 291 22.13 11.73 -26.43
CA SER A 291 22.90 11.01 -27.46
C SER A 291 24.17 10.36 -26.88
N GLY A 292 24.72 9.36 -27.57
CA GLY A 292 25.94 8.67 -27.15
C GLY A 292 25.79 7.97 -25.79
N THR A 293 26.73 8.22 -24.87
CA THR A 293 26.72 7.65 -23.50
C THR A 293 25.49 8.04 -22.67
N GLY A 294 24.81 9.14 -23.01
CA GLY A 294 23.55 9.52 -22.38
C GLY A 294 22.38 8.58 -22.72
N LEU A 295 22.42 7.91 -23.89
CA LEU A 295 21.38 6.98 -24.32
C LEU A 295 21.38 5.71 -23.46
N SER A 296 22.55 5.09 -23.27
CA SER A 296 22.67 3.88 -22.44
C SER A 296 22.33 4.15 -20.98
N ALA A 297 22.76 5.29 -20.44
CA ALA A 297 22.38 5.73 -19.09
C ALA A 297 20.87 5.96 -18.97
N GLY A 298 20.23 6.55 -19.98
CA GLY A 298 18.78 6.74 -20.02
C GLY A 298 18.02 5.42 -20.02
N ILE A 299 18.45 4.44 -20.83
CA ILE A 299 17.86 3.09 -20.86
C ILE A 299 18.00 2.42 -19.49
N GLY A 300 19.19 2.45 -18.90
CA GLY A 300 19.43 1.87 -17.57
C GLY A 300 18.55 2.49 -16.48
N GLN A 301 18.39 3.81 -16.51
CA GLN A 301 17.51 4.53 -15.57
C GLN A 301 16.03 4.15 -15.77
N SER A 302 15.55 4.05 -17.01
CA SER A 302 14.18 3.60 -17.30
C SER A 302 13.95 2.17 -16.82
N MET A 303 14.92 1.26 -16.99
CA MET A 303 14.83 -0.11 -16.50
C MET A 303 14.74 -0.17 -14.97
N ALA A 304 15.53 0.63 -14.26
CA ALA A 304 15.43 0.73 -12.81
C ALA A 304 14.03 1.21 -12.37
N SER A 305 13.44 2.19 -13.07
CA SER A 305 12.09 2.66 -12.80
C SER A 305 11.03 1.58 -13.03
N VAL A 306 11.16 0.79 -14.11
CA VAL A 306 10.29 -0.38 -14.38
C VAL A 306 10.38 -1.40 -13.24
N GLN A 307 11.58 -1.70 -12.74
CA GLN A 307 11.77 -2.60 -11.60
C GLN A 307 11.07 -2.08 -10.34
N ILE A 308 11.18 -0.78 -10.04
CA ILE A 308 10.49 -0.16 -8.90
C ILE A 308 8.97 -0.35 -9.02
N ILE A 309 8.39 -0.11 -10.20
CA ILE A 309 6.96 -0.30 -10.44
C ILE A 309 6.55 -1.76 -10.20
N ILE A 310 7.26 -2.72 -10.79
CA ILE A 310 6.95 -4.15 -10.67
C ILE A 310 7.07 -4.62 -9.22
N TRP A 311 8.18 -4.29 -8.53
CA TRP A 311 8.39 -4.70 -7.15
C TRP A 311 7.38 -4.06 -6.19
N SER A 312 7.03 -2.80 -6.40
CA SER A 312 5.99 -2.13 -5.61
C SER A 312 4.63 -2.79 -5.81
N ALA A 313 4.31 -3.17 -7.04
CA ALA A 313 3.04 -3.81 -7.40
C ALA A 313 2.94 -5.28 -6.97
N LEU A 314 4.06 -5.99 -6.88
CA LEU A 314 4.15 -7.33 -6.29
C LEU A 314 4.18 -7.33 -4.76
N LEU A 315 4.42 -6.16 -4.13
CA LEU A 315 4.56 -6.04 -2.69
C LEU A 315 3.37 -6.64 -1.91
N PRO A 316 2.09 -6.45 -2.30
CA PRO A 316 0.97 -7.06 -1.59
C PRO A 316 0.99 -8.59 -1.57
N LEU A 317 1.35 -9.21 -2.70
CA LEU A 317 1.49 -10.67 -2.78
C LEU A 317 2.60 -11.16 -1.84
N VAL A 318 3.78 -10.56 -1.94
CA VAL A 318 4.95 -10.97 -1.15
C VAL A 318 4.67 -10.81 0.34
N ALA A 319 4.06 -9.69 0.74
CA ALA A 319 3.72 -9.42 2.12
C ALA A 319 2.67 -10.40 2.64
N TYR A 320 1.62 -10.69 1.86
CA TYR A 320 0.60 -11.67 2.25
C TYR A 320 1.18 -13.07 2.48
N VAL A 321 1.99 -13.57 1.53
CA VAL A 321 2.60 -14.90 1.67
C VAL A 321 3.54 -14.93 2.88
N SER A 322 4.34 -13.89 3.08
CA SER A 322 5.22 -13.77 4.24
C SER A 322 4.44 -13.75 5.55
N PHE A 323 3.31 -13.04 5.59
CA PHE A 323 2.43 -12.98 6.75
C PHE A 323 1.77 -14.32 7.04
N ALA A 324 1.32 -15.05 6.03
CA ALA A 324 0.73 -16.37 6.19
C ALA A 324 1.75 -17.38 6.78
N VAL A 325 2.98 -17.40 6.26
CA VAL A 325 4.07 -18.23 6.81
C VAL A 325 4.38 -17.83 8.26
N PHE A 326 4.37 -16.53 8.54
CA PHE A 326 4.58 -16.02 9.89
C PHE A 326 3.47 -16.45 10.87
N CYS A 327 2.20 -16.44 10.45
CA CYS A 327 1.10 -16.96 11.27
C CYS A 327 1.31 -18.43 11.64
N LEU A 328 1.75 -19.26 10.70
CA LEU A 328 2.09 -20.66 10.98
C LEU A 328 3.20 -20.78 12.04
N LEU A 329 4.21 -19.92 11.99
CA LEU A 329 5.27 -19.88 13.00
C LEU A 329 4.71 -19.49 14.37
N VAL A 330 3.82 -18.50 14.44
CA VAL A 330 3.18 -18.07 15.69
C VAL A 330 2.33 -19.19 16.28
N ASP A 331 1.56 -19.90 15.47
CA ASP A 331 0.73 -21.02 15.91
C ASP A 331 1.59 -22.17 16.44
N LEU A 332 2.73 -22.45 15.79
CA LEU A 332 3.71 -23.41 16.29
C LEU A 332 4.28 -23.00 17.65
N LEU A 333 4.67 -21.73 17.82
CA LEU A 333 5.17 -21.22 19.10
C LEU A 333 4.11 -21.31 20.21
N ARG A 334 2.85 -20.98 19.90
CA ARG A 334 1.73 -21.11 20.85
C ARG A 334 1.49 -22.56 21.24
N ALA A 335 1.56 -23.50 20.30
CA ALA A 335 1.43 -24.93 20.59
C ALA A 335 2.54 -25.44 21.51
N VAL A 336 3.79 -25.00 21.32
CA VAL A 336 4.89 -25.35 22.21
C VAL A 336 4.68 -24.78 23.62
N LEU A 337 4.20 -23.54 23.73
CA LEU A 337 3.93 -22.92 25.04
C LEU A 337 2.75 -23.59 25.77
N SER A 338 1.73 -24.06 25.06
CA SER A 338 0.57 -24.73 25.68
C SER A 338 0.94 -26.11 26.25
N LEU A 339 1.86 -26.84 25.62
CA LEU A 339 2.39 -28.10 26.15
C LEU A 339 3.08 -27.91 27.51
N ASN A 340 3.87 -26.85 27.66
CA ASN A 340 4.54 -26.55 28.93
C ASN A 340 3.55 -26.21 30.06
N LYS A 341 2.39 -25.64 29.71
CA LYS A 341 1.37 -25.27 30.71
C LYS A 341 0.61 -26.48 31.27
N ASN A 342 0.40 -27.52 30.46
CA ASN A 342 -0.32 -28.73 30.89
C ASN A 342 0.55 -29.76 31.60
N GLY A 343 1.88 -29.59 31.60
CA GLY A 343 2.84 -30.47 32.29
C GLY A 343 3.10 -30.11 33.76
N ARG A 344 2.34 -29.18 34.35
CA ARG A 344 2.39 -28.78 35.76
C ARG A 344 1.05 -29.02 36.43
#